data_AF-A0A1V5W1C8-F1
#
_entry.id   AF-A0A1V5W1C8-F1
#
_cell.length_a   1.000
_cell.length_b   1.000
_cell.length_c   1.000
_cell.angle_alpha   90.00
_cell.angle_beta   90.00
_cell.angle_gamma   90.00
#
_symmetry.space_group_name_H-M   'P 1'
#
loop_
_entity.id
_entity.type
_entity.pdbx_description
1 polymer ?
#
loop_
_entity_poly.entity_id
_entity_poly.type
_entity_poly.pdbx_seq_one_letter_code
_entity_poly.pdbx_strand_id
1 'polypeptide(L)'
;MKIQVLSILSLIVFTTACHKEGLDVKFRTMYGSGLLKQLHVKSESTSESMYEQYYEYGDFIQFISPSKVTAKFNSIRYVDRKESEAGMQTMVEVISVNWPSDDARRFADFTNGSTVEVIPQMWGNIDNDGWFVEDTIRLRYLLILPDAFTFEFDYPAELPMYEYNTWPNIFKRNGNTVTCDMHYLLQRTQHQAYDYEHGIFLKGFVFGGTDTSFIATQSQSAADIFDLISMAQPHSVARSGNYECPILTPPAKRQSKIITTYITFNSENIIQHYAGYDNIAYTSDDMFVLEPKFWDRFDIIIEQN
;
A
#
# COMPACT_ATOMS: atom_id res chain seq x y z
N MET A 1 -22.48 -53.39 -37.55
CA MET A 1 -22.30 -51.93 -37.43
C MET A 1 -22.79 -51.37 -36.08
N LYS A 2 -22.60 -52.08 -34.95
CA LYS A 2 -23.03 -51.64 -33.60
C LYS A 2 -21.90 -51.57 -32.56
N ILE A 3 -20.69 -52.05 -32.90
CA ILE A 3 -19.55 -52.13 -31.97
C ILE A 3 -18.65 -50.88 -32.08
N GLN A 4 -18.58 -50.23 -33.25
CA GLN A 4 -17.76 -49.02 -33.43
C GLN A 4 -18.32 -47.75 -32.75
N VAL A 5 -19.64 -47.68 -32.52
CA VAL A 5 -20.27 -46.51 -31.88
C VAL A 5 -20.01 -46.48 -30.37
N LEU A 6 -19.89 -47.65 -29.73
CA LEU A 6 -19.63 -47.75 -28.29
C LEU A 6 -18.19 -47.34 -27.92
N SER A 7 -17.22 -47.66 -28.79
CA SER A 7 -15.81 -47.30 -28.57
C SER A 7 -15.55 -45.80 -28.74
N ILE A 8 -16.29 -45.13 -29.62
CA ILE A 8 -16.17 -43.67 -29.83
C ILE A 8 -16.81 -42.90 -28.66
N LEU A 9 -17.93 -43.39 -28.11
CA LEU A 9 -18.56 -42.78 -26.93
C LEU A 9 -17.67 -42.89 -25.68
N SER A 10 -16.99 -44.02 -25.49
CA SER A 10 -16.06 -44.19 -24.37
C SER A 10 -14.82 -43.30 -24.48
N LEU A 11 -14.39 -42.94 -25.70
CA LEU A 11 -13.24 -42.07 -25.91
C LEU A 11 -13.57 -40.58 -25.67
N ILE A 12 -14.82 -40.17 -25.90
CA ILE A 12 -15.31 -38.80 -25.67
C ILE A 12 -15.57 -38.52 -24.18
N VAL A 13 -15.93 -39.55 -23.39
CA VAL A 13 -16.07 -39.42 -21.94
C VAL A 13 -14.70 -39.29 -21.25
N PHE A 14 -13.62 -39.81 -21.84
CA PHE A 14 -12.26 -39.64 -21.32
C PHE A 14 -11.60 -38.30 -21.67
N THR A 15 -12.11 -37.56 -22.67
CA THR A 15 -11.55 -36.24 -23.05
C THR A 15 -12.26 -35.04 -22.42
N THR A 16 -13.35 -35.24 -21.67
CA THR A 16 -14.17 -34.14 -21.11
C THR A 16 -14.18 -34.04 -19.59
N ALA A 17 -13.36 -34.80 -18.87
CA ALA A 17 -13.22 -34.68 -17.41
C ALA A 17 -11.76 -34.55 -16.96
N CYS A 18 -11.00 -33.70 -17.66
CA CYS A 18 -9.79 -33.09 -17.10
C CYS A 18 -10.04 -31.58 -16.99
N HIS A 19 -11.12 -31.21 -16.30
CA HIS A 19 -11.05 -29.95 -15.57
C HIS A 19 -9.96 -30.18 -14.52
N LYS A 20 -8.85 -29.46 -14.61
CA LYS A 20 -8.00 -29.27 -13.45
C LYS A 20 -8.95 -28.72 -12.37
N GLU A 21 -9.29 -29.53 -11.37
CA GLU A 21 -10.01 -29.11 -10.17
C GLU A 21 -9.06 -28.20 -9.38
N GLY A 22 -8.72 -27.03 -9.95
CA GLY A 22 -7.95 -26.01 -9.26
C GLY A 22 -8.76 -25.44 -8.12
N LEU A 23 -8.08 -25.06 -7.04
CA LEU A 23 -8.68 -24.42 -5.88
C LEU A 23 -9.27 -23.05 -6.28
N ASP A 24 -10.51 -22.79 -5.87
CA ASP A 24 -11.19 -21.50 -6.14
C ASP A 24 -10.94 -20.55 -4.97
N VAL A 25 -9.80 -19.85 -5.02
CA VAL A 25 -9.43 -18.81 -4.05
C VAL A 25 -9.69 -17.43 -4.63
N LYS A 26 -10.47 -16.62 -3.91
CA LYS A 26 -10.72 -15.23 -4.26
C LYS A 26 -10.20 -14.31 -3.18
N PHE A 27 -9.60 -13.20 -3.60
CA PHE A 27 -9.21 -12.13 -2.70
C PHE A 27 -10.16 -10.96 -2.89
N ARG A 28 -10.77 -10.54 -1.79
CA ARG A 28 -11.57 -9.33 -1.72
C ARG A 28 -10.81 -8.29 -0.93
N THR A 29 -10.53 -7.14 -1.51
CA THR A 29 -9.95 -6.00 -0.80
C THR A 29 -11.03 -4.96 -0.58
N MET A 30 -11.22 -4.57 0.66
CA MET A 30 -12.15 -3.54 1.07
C MET A 30 -11.35 -2.34 1.59
N TYR A 31 -11.55 -1.19 0.97
CA TYR A 31 -10.96 0.08 1.37
C TYR A 31 -11.97 0.89 2.17
N GLY A 32 -11.50 1.64 3.16
CA GLY A 32 -12.37 2.48 3.99
C GLY A 32 -11.62 3.49 4.85
N SER A 33 -12.38 4.25 5.63
CA SER A 33 -11.87 5.30 6.51
C SER A 33 -11.84 4.84 7.97
N GLY A 34 -10.94 5.46 8.74
CA GLY A 34 -10.83 5.23 10.19
C GLY A 34 -9.94 4.04 10.55
N LEU A 35 -9.89 3.72 11.85
CA LEU A 35 -9.18 2.57 12.39
C LEU A 35 -10.19 1.44 12.66
N LEU A 36 -9.92 0.24 12.17
CA LEU A 36 -10.71 -0.96 12.44
C LEU A 36 -10.33 -1.60 13.79
N LYS A 37 -9.10 -1.38 14.26
CA LYS A 37 -8.58 -1.77 15.57
C LYS A 37 -8.29 -0.54 16.43
N GLN A 38 -8.55 -0.63 17.74
CA GLN A 38 -7.95 0.31 18.69
C GLN A 38 -6.43 0.13 18.63
N LEU A 39 -5.72 1.15 18.15
CA LEU A 39 -4.25 1.19 18.08
C LEU A 39 -3.65 0.77 19.43
N HIS A 40 -3.12 -0.45 19.49
CA HIS A 40 -2.09 -0.77 20.47
C HIS A 40 -0.77 -0.34 19.83
N VAL A 41 -0.45 0.94 19.98
CA VAL A 41 0.92 1.41 19.74
C VAL A 41 1.79 0.63 20.73
N LYS A 42 2.46 -0.43 20.25
CA LYS A 42 3.48 -1.10 21.05
C LYS A 42 4.52 -0.04 21.38
N SER A 43 4.81 0.10 22.68
CA SER A 43 5.59 1.21 23.24
C SER A 43 6.85 1.51 22.44
N GLU A 44 7.07 2.80 22.23
CA GLU A 44 8.27 3.39 21.64
C GLU A 44 9.56 2.74 22.20
N SER A 45 10.32 2.07 21.33
CA SER A 45 11.77 2.14 21.45
C SER A 45 12.15 3.45 20.78
N THR A 46 12.39 4.48 21.59
CA THR A 46 13.02 5.73 21.21
C THR A 46 14.40 5.45 20.64
N SER A 47 14.51 5.17 19.34
CA SER A 47 15.69 5.58 18.62
C SER A 47 15.49 7.07 18.32
N GLU A 48 16.00 7.91 19.22
CA GLU A 48 15.91 9.38 19.20
C GLU A 48 16.47 10.02 17.91
N SER A 49 17.12 9.27 17.02
CA SER A 49 17.92 9.86 15.93
C SER A 49 17.18 10.18 14.61
N MET A 50 15.90 9.80 14.43
CA MET A 50 15.15 10.15 13.20
C MET A 50 14.09 11.24 13.38
N TYR A 51 13.75 11.57 14.62
CA TYR A 51 12.71 12.57 14.92
C TYR A 51 13.26 13.99 15.03
N GLU A 52 14.58 14.14 15.07
CA GLU A 52 15.22 15.45 15.12
C GLU A 52 14.96 16.28 13.84
N GLN A 53 14.52 15.70 12.72
CA GLN A 53 14.67 16.33 11.40
C GLN A 53 13.41 16.96 10.78
N TYR A 54 12.33 17.16 11.54
CA TYR A 54 11.33 18.18 11.21
C TYR A 54 11.90 19.55 11.64
N TYR A 55 12.96 20.02 10.96
CA TYR A 55 13.60 21.28 11.29
C TYR A 55 12.94 22.47 10.56
N GLU A 56 12.70 23.52 11.35
CA GLU A 56 12.52 24.94 10.95
C GLU A 56 11.29 25.32 10.12
N TYR A 57 10.11 24.81 10.48
CA TYR A 57 8.88 25.56 10.17
C TYR A 57 8.66 26.65 11.22
N GLY A 58 7.90 27.68 10.88
CA GLY A 58 7.38 28.63 11.86
C GLY A 58 6.40 27.96 12.82
N ASP A 59 5.70 28.78 13.60
CA ASP A 59 4.76 28.35 14.61
C ASP A 59 3.66 27.47 14.01
N PHE A 60 3.30 26.42 14.75
CA PHE A 60 2.18 25.58 14.39
C PHE A 60 0.87 26.39 14.41
N ILE A 61 0.08 26.27 13.36
CA ILE A 61 -1.20 26.97 13.21
C ILE A 61 -2.35 26.02 13.53
N GLN A 62 -2.48 24.92 12.77
CA GLN A 62 -3.60 24.00 12.91
C GLN A 62 -3.36 22.63 12.27
N PHE A 63 -4.23 21.68 12.63
CA PHE A 63 -4.41 20.43 11.90
C PHE A 63 -5.51 20.58 10.86
N ILE A 64 -5.36 19.87 9.74
CA ILE A 64 -6.34 19.82 8.65
C ILE A 64 -6.68 18.34 8.37
N SER A 65 -7.98 18.06 8.33
CA SER A 65 -8.52 16.78 7.90
C SER A 65 -8.92 16.86 6.42
N PRO A 66 -8.39 16.00 5.54
CA PRO A 66 -8.80 15.92 4.14
C PRO A 66 -10.29 15.55 4.03
N SER A 67 -10.99 16.23 3.11
CA SER A 67 -12.35 15.86 2.71
C SER A 67 -12.36 14.60 1.85
N LYS A 68 -11.24 14.28 1.18
CA LYS A 68 -11.10 13.07 0.35
C LYS A 68 -9.69 12.51 0.39
N VAL A 69 -9.56 11.20 0.49
CA VAL A 69 -8.30 10.47 0.31
C VAL A 69 -8.50 9.33 -0.69
N THR A 70 -7.71 9.35 -1.75
CA THR A 70 -7.77 8.34 -2.82
C THR A 70 -6.38 7.85 -3.17
N ALA A 71 -6.30 6.61 -3.64
CA ALA A 71 -5.04 6.06 -4.13
C ALA A 71 -5.24 5.36 -5.46
N LYS A 72 -4.20 5.41 -6.28
CA LYS A 72 -4.03 4.56 -7.44
C LYS A 72 -2.84 3.66 -7.17
N PHE A 73 -3.05 2.35 -7.17
CA PHE A 73 -2.00 1.39 -6.85
C PHE A 73 -1.32 0.85 -8.10
N ASN A 74 0.02 0.86 -8.05
CA ASN A 74 0.86 0.09 -8.94
C ASN A 74 0.80 -1.40 -8.56
N SER A 75 0.97 -1.70 -7.28
CA SER A 75 0.84 -3.08 -6.78
C SER A 75 0.44 -3.13 -5.31
N ILE A 76 -0.29 -4.18 -4.95
CA ILE A 76 -0.51 -4.61 -3.56
C ILE A 76 -0.17 -6.09 -3.51
N ARG A 77 0.81 -6.46 -2.68
CA ARG A 77 1.31 -7.83 -2.61
C ARG A 77 1.64 -8.24 -1.18
N TYR A 78 1.30 -9.47 -0.85
CA TYR A 78 1.75 -10.17 0.34
C TYR A 78 2.94 -11.05 0.01
N VAL A 79 3.96 -11.03 0.86
CA VAL A 79 5.19 -11.80 0.65
C VAL A 79 5.50 -12.64 1.87
N ASP A 80 5.73 -13.93 1.65
CA ASP A 80 6.42 -14.82 2.57
C ASP A 80 7.88 -14.96 2.13
N ARG A 81 8.80 -14.87 3.08
CA ARG A 81 10.25 -14.94 2.81
C ARG A 81 10.84 -16.32 2.98
N LYS A 82 10.00 -17.35 2.93
CA LYS A 82 10.54 -18.69 2.80
C LYS A 82 11.26 -18.77 1.45
N GLU A 83 12.51 -19.21 1.47
CA GLU A 83 13.32 -19.42 0.27
C GLU A 83 12.65 -20.51 -0.58
N SER A 84 11.66 -20.15 -1.40
CA SER A 84 11.46 -20.85 -2.66
C SER A 84 12.71 -20.62 -3.51
N GLU A 85 13.03 -21.59 -4.35
CA GLU A 85 14.24 -21.69 -5.17
C GLU A 85 14.87 -20.34 -5.55
N ALA A 86 16.21 -20.27 -5.49
CA ALA A 86 17.01 -19.05 -5.63
C ALA A 86 16.44 -18.07 -6.69
N GLY A 87 15.73 -17.04 -6.21
CA GLY A 87 15.27 -15.90 -7.02
C GLY A 87 13.76 -15.68 -7.11
N MET A 88 12.89 -16.61 -6.70
CA MET A 88 11.45 -16.35 -6.62
C MET A 88 10.96 -16.39 -5.18
N GLN A 89 10.24 -15.36 -4.75
CA GLN A 89 9.61 -15.28 -3.44
C GLN A 89 8.22 -15.91 -3.47
N THR A 90 7.82 -16.55 -2.38
CA THR A 90 6.42 -16.97 -2.19
C THR A 90 5.57 -15.73 -1.94
N MET A 91 4.68 -15.38 -2.87
CA MET A 91 3.87 -14.16 -2.77
C MET A 91 2.46 -14.32 -3.34
N VAL A 92 1.56 -13.49 -2.81
CA VAL A 92 0.19 -13.31 -3.30
C VAL A 92 0.03 -11.85 -3.72
N GLU A 93 -0.13 -11.63 -5.01
CA GLU A 93 -0.31 -10.31 -5.60
C GLU A 93 -1.81 -10.06 -5.86
N VAL A 94 -2.35 -9.08 -5.14
CA VAL A 94 -3.78 -8.71 -5.16
C VAL A 94 -4.03 -7.63 -6.21
N ILE A 95 -3.12 -6.67 -6.34
CA ILE A 95 -3.08 -5.73 -7.47
C ILE A 95 -1.75 -5.94 -8.16
N SER A 96 -1.79 -6.29 -9.45
CA SER A 96 -0.58 -6.60 -10.21
C SER A 96 -0.01 -5.41 -10.95
N VAL A 97 1.31 -5.27 -10.94
CA VAL A 97 2.03 -4.30 -11.78
C VAL A 97 1.72 -4.47 -13.27
N ASN A 98 1.35 -5.68 -13.70
CA ASN A 98 1.11 -6.00 -15.11
C ASN A 98 -0.30 -5.61 -15.62
N TRP A 99 -1.20 -5.13 -14.75
CA TRP A 99 -2.52 -4.68 -15.20
C TRP A 99 -2.43 -3.36 -15.98
N PRO A 100 -3.40 -3.04 -16.85
CA PRO A 100 -3.48 -1.72 -17.48
C PRO A 100 -3.46 -0.60 -16.44
N SER A 101 -2.79 0.51 -16.73
CA SER A 101 -2.67 1.61 -15.79
C SER A 101 -4.02 2.26 -15.45
N ASP A 102 -5.02 2.14 -16.31
CA ASP A 102 -6.37 2.67 -16.18
C ASP A 102 -7.38 1.64 -15.62
N ASP A 103 -6.90 0.46 -15.19
CA ASP A 103 -7.76 -0.57 -14.61
C ASP A 103 -8.44 -0.05 -13.33
N ALA A 104 -9.77 -0.02 -13.33
CA ALA A 104 -10.60 0.50 -12.24
C ALA A 104 -10.30 -0.18 -10.88
N ARG A 105 -9.80 -1.43 -10.89
CA ARG A 105 -9.45 -2.19 -9.68
C ARG A 105 -8.18 -1.69 -9.01
N ARG A 106 -7.41 -0.82 -9.67
CA ARG A 106 -6.23 -0.15 -9.09
C ARG A 106 -6.60 1.04 -8.20
N PHE A 107 -7.86 1.48 -8.22
CA PHE A 107 -8.28 2.70 -7.55
C PHE A 107 -8.96 2.39 -6.22
N ALA A 108 -8.58 3.13 -5.18
CA ALA A 108 -9.22 3.12 -3.87
C ALA A 108 -9.71 4.52 -3.49
N ASP A 109 -10.90 4.56 -2.90
CA ASP A 109 -11.43 5.73 -2.19
C ASP A 109 -11.51 5.35 -0.71
N PHE A 110 -10.61 5.90 0.10
CA PHE A 110 -10.58 5.65 1.53
C PHE A 110 -11.66 6.44 2.27
N THR A 111 -12.22 7.50 1.69
CA THR A 111 -13.23 8.34 2.35
C THR A 111 -14.61 7.74 2.22
N ASN A 112 -15.02 7.36 1.00
CA ASN A 112 -16.34 6.79 0.73
C ASN A 112 -16.36 5.26 0.75
N GLY A 113 -15.20 4.66 0.98
CA GLY A 113 -14.99 3.23 0.84
C GLY A 113 -15.05 2.76 -0.61
N SER A 114 -14.33 1.69 -0.90
CA SER A 114 -14.47 0.97 -2.17
C SER A 114 -14.16 -0.50 -1.96
N THR A 115 -14.68 -1.37 -2.81
CA THR A 115 -14.40 -2.81 -2.74
C THR A 115 -13.91 -3.28 -4.09
N VAL A 116 -12.81 -4.04 -4.06
CA VAL A 116 -12.19 -4.66 -5.23
C VAL A 116 -12.11 -6.15 -4.96
N GLU A 117 -12.78 -6.94 -5.79
CA GLU A 117 -12.68 -8.40 -5.75
C GLU A 117 -11.87 -8.89 -6.95
N VAL A 118 -10.87 -9.73 -6.68
CA VAL A 118 -9.88 -10.18 -7.65
C VAL A 118 -9.55 -11.65 -7.42
N ILE A 119 -9.19 -12.34 -8.49
CA ILE A 119 -8.44 -13.60 -8.38
C ILE A 119 -6.97 -13.18 -8.27
N PRO A 120 -6.29 -13.48 -7.14
CA PRO A 120 -4.91 -13.04 -6.95
C PRO A 120 -3.97 -13.76 -7.92
N GLN A 121 -2.82 -13.16 -8.20
CA GLN A 121 -1.71 -13.86 -8.82
C GLN A 121 -0.82 -14.44 -7.71
N MET A 122 -0.64 -15.76 -7.71
CA MET A 122 0.24 -16.43 -6.75
C MET A 122 1.56 -16.78 -7.41
N TRP A 123 2.66 -16.60 -6.68
CA TRP A 123 4.02 -16.87 -7.13
C TRP A 123 4.79 -17.66 -6.08
N GLY A 124 5.63 -18.58 -6.52
CA GLY A 124 6.40 -19.47 -5.65
C GLY A 124 6.24 -20.93 -6.04
N ASN A 125 6.47 -21.84 -5.10
CA ASN A 125 6.28 -23.27 -5.32
C ASN A 125 4.78 -23.62 -5.24
N ILE A 126 4.11 -23.67 -6.38
CA ILE A 126 2.66 -23.89 -6.52
C ILE A 126 2.41 -25.27 -7.12
N ASP A 127 1.48 -26.00 -6.54
CA ASP A 127 1.08 -27.33 -7.00
C ASP A 127 0.16 -27.27 -8.24
N ASN A 128 -0.25 -28.43 -8.72
CA ASN A 128 -1.14 -28.53 -9.87
C ASN A 128 -2.56 -28.04 -9.62
N ASP A 129 -2.95 -27.93 -8.34
CA ASP A 129 -4.26 -27.46 -7.89
C ASP A 129 -4.26 -25.93 -7.73
N GLY A 130 -3.12 -25.28 -7.97
CA GLY A 130 -3.01 -23.84 -7.95
C GLY A 130 -2.91 -23.28 -6.54
N TRP A 131 -2.42 -24.04 -5.55
CA TRP A 131 -2.07 -23.54 -4.22
C TRP A 131 -0.58 -23.77 -3.92
N PHE A 132 -0.06 -23.14 -2.87
CA PHE A 132 1.31 -23.40 -2.44
C PHE A 132 1.47 -24.87 -2.06
N VAL A 133 2.60 -25.49 -2.46
CA VAL A 133 2.93 -26.87 -2.04
C VAL A 133 2.94 -27.01 -0.51
N GLU A 134 3.13 -25.90 0.17
CA GLU A 134 3.01 -25.80 1.61
C GLU A 134 1.55 -25.62 2.03
N ASP A 135 1.13 -26.44 3.01
CA ASP A 135 -0.21 -26.37 3.56
C ASP A 135 -0.51 -25.03 4.25
N THR A 136 0.49 -24.18 4.50
CA THR A 136 0.27 -22.83 5.03
C THR A 136 1.24 -21.84 4.43
N ILE A 137 0.78 -20.63 4.15
CA ILE A 137 1.64 -19.49 3.83
C ILE A 137 1.54 -18.44 4.93
N ARG A 138 2.69 -17.91 5.37
CA ARG A 138 2.74 -16.81 6.33
C ARG A 138 2.91 -15.51 5.55
N LEU A 139 1.90 -14.66 5.52
CA LEU A 139 2.02 -13.34 4.87
C LEU A 139 2.86 -12.43 5.77
N ARG A 140 4.18 -12.56 5.70
CA ARG A 140 5.12 -11.88 6.61
C ARG A 140 5.14 -10.38 6.35
N TYR A 141 5.05 -9.99 5.08
CA TYR A 141 5.06 -8.61 4.66
C TYR A 141 3.84 -8.30 3.81
N LEU A 142 3.27 -7.11 4.00
CA LEU A 142 2.36 -6.48 3.05
C LEU A 142 3.08 -5.28 2.42
N LEU A 143 3.12 -5.26 1.09
CA LEU A 143 3.69 -4.17 0.31
C LEU A 143 2.58 -3.46 -0.44
N ILE A 144 2.49 -2.15 -0.24
CA ILE A 144 1.57 -1.26 -0.95
C ILE A 144 2.42 -0.25 -1.70
N LEU A 145 2.37 -0.31 -3.03
CA LEU A 145 3.08 0.61 -3.93
C LEU A 145 2.05 1.46 -4.68
N PRO A 146 1.83 2.72 -4.28
CA PRO A 146 0.99 3.64 -5.00
C PRO A 146 1.72 4.24 -6.22
N ASP A 147 0.99 4.42 -7.33
CA ASP A 147 1.34 5.37 -8.39
C ASP A 147 1.01 6.80 -7.95
N ALA A 148 -0.10 6.95 -7.22
CA ALA A 148 -0.55 8.23 -6.67
C ALA A 148 -1.29 7.99 -5.35
N PHE A 149 -1.10 8.90 -4.40
CA PHE A 149 -1.81 8.92 -3.12
C PHE A 149 -2.28 10.36 -2.87
N THR A 150 -3.54 10.61 -3.19
CA THR A 150 -4.09 11.96 -3.38
C THR A 150 -4.95 12.38 -2.19
N PHE A 151 -4.76 13.62 -1.75
CA PHE A 151 -5.53 14.29 -0.73
C PHE A 151 -6.33 15.44 -1.34
N GLU A 152 -7.59 15.57 -0.93
CA GLU A 152 -8.42 16.75 -1.16
C GLU A 152 -8.72 17.40 0.18
N PHE A 153 -8.48 18.70 0.32
CA PHE A 153 -8.74 19.43 1.56
C PHE A 153 -9.03 20.91 1.29
N ASP A 154 -9.66 21.56 2.26
CA ASP A 154 -9.91 22.99 2.20
C ASP A 154 -8.66 23.78 2.61
N TYR A 155 -8.15 24.56 1.68
CA TYR A 155 -7.06 25.48 1.85
C TYR A 155 -7.58 26.79 2.48
N PRO A 156 -6.88 27.36 3.48
CA PRO A 156 -7.28 28.62 4.09
C PRO A 156 -7.51 29.72 3.04
N ALA A 157 -8.64 30.41 3.15
CA ALA A 157 -9.07 31.40 2.15
C ALA A 157 -8.17 32.65 2.14
N GLU A 158 -7.53 32.91 3.28
CA GLU A 158 -6.67 34.04 3.57
C GLU A 158 -5.30 33.93 2.88
N LEU A 159 -4.90 32.71 2.49
CA LEU A 159 -3.58 32.46 1.95
C LEU A 159 -3.46 32.84 0.46
N PRO A 160 -2.51 33.73 0.11
CA PRO A 160 -2.25 34.10 -1.28
C PRO A 160 -1.68 32.91 -2.06
N MET A 161 -2.10 32.76 -3.32
CA MET A 161 -1.66 31.67 -4.19
C MET A 161 -0.24 31.93 -4.71
N TYR A 162 0.72 31.11 -4.30
CA TYR A 162 1.93 30.89 -5.08
C TYR A 162 1.86 29.49 -5.69
N GLU A 163 1.67 29.44 -7.00
CA GLU A 163 2.00 28.23 -7.77
C GLU A 163 3.51 28.04 -7.65
N TYR A 164 3.94 27.26 -6.66
CA TYR A 164 5.28 26.70 -6.74
C TYR A 164 5.32 25.93 -8.05
N ASN A 165 6.30 26.25 -8.90
CA ASN A 165 6.62 25.56 -10.15
C ASN A 165 7.16 24.14 -9.84
N THR A 166 6.43 23.38 -9.04
CA THR A 166 6.69 21.99 -8.72
C THR A 166 5.92 21.18 -9.73
N TRP A 167 6.65 20.43 -10.55
CA TRP A 167 6.21 19.32 -11.39
C TRP A 167 4.73 19.35 -11.78
N PRO A 168 4.39 19.70 -13.03
CA PRO A 168 3.00 19.80 -13.46
C PRO A 168 2.28 18.49 -13.10
N ASN A 169 1.17 18.61 -12.36
CA ASN A 169 0.23 17.56 -11.93
C ASN A 169 0.22 17.13 -10.45
N ILE A 170 1.11 17.61 -9.56
CA ILE A 170 1.08 17.19 -8.15
C ILE A 170 0.18 18.04 -7.23
N PHE A 171 -0.30 19.19 -7.71
CA PHE A 171 -1.15 20.12 -6.97
C PHE A 171 -2.15 20.78 -7.92
N LYS A 172 -3.40 20.88 -7.51
CA LYS A 172 -4.49 21.58 -8.21
C LYS A 172 -5.36 22.29 -7.18
N ARG A 173 -5.77 23.53 -7.47
CA ARG A 173 -6.70 24.29 -6.63
C ARG A 173 -7.93 24.67 -7.44
N ASN A 174 -9.12 24.47 -6.86
CA ASN A 174 -10.39 24.92 -7.41
C ASN A 174 -11.16 25.65 -6.29
N GLY A 175 -11.19 26.98 -6.34
CA GLY A 175 -11.68 27.78 -5.21
C GLY A 175 -10.77 27.60 -3.99
N ASN A 176 -11.33 27.22 -2.85
CA ASN A 176 -10.55 26.88 -1.65
C ASN A 176 -10.17 25.41 -1.57
N THR A 177 -10.70 24.55 -2.43
CA THR A 177 -10.36 23.13 -2.40
C THR A 177 -9.05 22.89 -3.13
N VAL A 178 -8.12 22.23 -2.45
CA VAL A 178 -6.85 21.76 -2.99
C VAL A 178 -6.92 20.25 -3.17
N THR A 179 -6.40 19.78 -4.30
CA THR A 179 -6.13 18.37 -4.58
C THR A 179 -4.63 18.23 -4.80
N CYS A 180 -3.95 17.39 -4.01
CA CYS A 180 -2.51 17.18 -4.16
C CYS A 180 -2.11 15.73 -3.89
N ASP A 181 -0.98 15.31 -4.45
CA ASP A 181 -0.36 14.02 -4.14
C ASP A 181 0.47 14.09 -2.85
N MET A 182 0.65 12.96 -2.15
CA MET A 182 1.46 12.88 -0.92
C MET A 182 2.84 13.49 -1.06
N HIS A 183 3.44 13.39 -2.25
CA HIS A 183 4.77 13.91 -2.49
C HIS A 183 4.84 15.44 -2.37
N TYR A 184 3.75 16.16 -2.63
CA TYR A 184 3.67 17.61 -2.43
C TYR A 184 3.80 17.96 -0.94
N LEU A 185 3.06 17.25 -0.08
CA LEU A 185 3.07 17.46 1.38
C LEU A 185 4.37 16.96 2.03
N LEU A 186 5.08 16.02 1.40
CA LEU A 186 6.37 15.52 1.88
C LEU A 186 7.56 16.34 1.36
N GLN A 187 7.42 17.09 0.26
CA GLN A 187 8.52 17.86 -0.32
C GLN A 187 9.13 18.89 0.65
N ARG A 188 8.31 19.44 1.54
CA ARG A 188 8.77 20.42 2.54
C ARG A 188 9.49 19.78 3.72
N THR A 189 9.47 18.45 3.83
CA THR A 189 10.24 17.70 4.83
C THR A 189 11.62 17.39 4.26
N GLN A 190 12.66 18.07 4.73
CA GLN A 190 14.05 17.78 4.33
C GLN A 190 14.61 16.65 5.21
N HIS A 191 14.64 15.43 4.68
CA HIS A 191 15.25 14.28 5.35
C HIS A 191 16.24 13.61 4.40
N GLN A 192 17.35 13.05 4.89
CA GLN A 192 18.30 12.31 4.03
C GLN A 192 17.65 11.13 3.28
N ALA A 193 16.52 10.63 3.76
CA ALA A 193 15.73 9.59 3.09
C ALA A 193 14.79 10.11 1.99
N TYR A 194 14.58 11.43 1.92
CA TYR A 194 13.70 12.13 0.98
C TYR A 194 14.46 13.26 0.31
N ASP A 195 15.37 12.89 -0.57
CA ASP A 195 16.14 13.85 -1.35
C ASP A 195 15.42 14.15 -2.67
N TYR A 196 14.37 14.97 -2.59
CA TYR A 196 13.56 15.35 -3.76
C TYR A 196 14.40 16.04 -4.85
N GLU A 197 15.48 16.74 -4.48
CA GLU A 197 16.40 17.39 -5.43
C GLU A 197 17.19 16.36 -6.25
N HIS A 198 17.62 15.27 -5.62
CA HIS A 198 18.30 14.15 -6.27
C HIS A 198 17.33 13.03 -6.70
N GLY A 199 16.03 13.31 -6.65
CA GLY A 199 14.97 12.42 -7.13
C GLY A 199 14.64 11.26 -6.19
N ILE A 200 15.03 11.27 -4.92
CA ILE A 200 14.73 10.24 -3.90
C ILE A 200 13.36 10.55 -3.26
N PHE A 201 12.42 9.62 -3.39
CA PHE A 201 11.01 9.81 -3.01
C PHE A 201 10.46 8.63 -2.20
N LEU A 202 9.51 8.86 -1.30
CA LEU A 202 8.76 7.76 -0.68
C LEU A 202 7.96 6.98 -1.73
N LYS A 203 8.38 5.77 -2.11
CA LYS A 203 7.74 4.99 -3.18
C LYS A 203 6.70 3.96 -2.72
N GLY A 204 6.56 3.76 -1.41
CA GLY A 204 5.53 2.89 -0.90
C GLY A 204 5.73 2.50 0.55
N PHE A 205 4.91 1.55 0.96
CA PHE A 205 4.73 1.14 2.34
C PHE A 205 4.98 -0.36 2.46
N VAL A 206 5.77 -0.77 3.44
CA VAL A 206 6.06 -2.17 3.75
C VAL A 206 5.73 -2.44 5.22
N PHE A 207 4.65 -3.16 5.43
CA PHE A 207 4.16 -3.54 6.75
C PHE A 207 4.69 -4.92 7.14
N GLY A 208 4.93 -5.14 8.44
CA GLY A 208 5.30 -6.44 8.98
C GLY A 208 6.80 -6.75 8.99
N GLY A 209 7.19 -7.77 9.76
CA GLY A 209 8.59 -8.19 9.95
C GLY A 209 9.48 -7.14 10.64
N THR A 210 8.88 -6.21 11.38
CA THR A 210 9.54 -5.22 12.25
C THR A 210 8.56 -4.87 13.38
N ASP A 211 9.07 -4.51 14.56
CA ASP A 211 8.25 -3.96 15.65
C ASP A 211 8.27 -2.41 15.65
N THR A 212 9.10 -1.79 14.81
CA THR A 212 9.29 -0.34 14.74
C THR A 212 8.95 0.22 13.38
N SER A 213 8.51 1.48 13.36
CA SER A 213 8.23 2.24 12.15
C SER A 213 9.34 3.23 11.81
N PHE A 214 9.84 3.18 10.58
CA PHE A 214 10.98 3.97 10.11
C PHE A 214 10.99 4.07 8.57
N ILE A 215 11.82 4.94 8.00
CA ILE A 215 12.04 4.99 6.55
C ILE A 215 13.28 4.16 6.20
N ALA A 216 13.12 3.22 5.29
CA ALA A 216 14.20 2.40 4.78
C ALA A 216 14.64 2.89 3.41
N THR A 217 15.95 3.14 3.24
CA THR A 217 16.58 3.46 1.96
C THR A 217 17.39 2.26 1.48
N GLN A 218 17.79 2.24 0.20
CA GLN A 218 18.71 1.21 -0.31
C GLN A 218 20.12 1.27 0.31
N SER A 219 20.50 2.42 0.88
CA SER A 219 21.81 2.65 1.50
C SER A 219 21.85 2.34 3.00
N GLN A 220 20.71 2.24 3.67
CA GLN A 220 20.59 1.93 5.10
C GLN A 220 20.20 0.46 5.35
N SER A 221 20.39 0.03 6.60
CA SER A 221 20.47 -1.35 7.13
C SER A 221 19.21 -2.24 7.02
N ALA A 222 18.42 -2.12 5.95
CA ALA A 222 17.23 -2.93 5.73
C ALA A 222 17.53 -4.12 4.80
N ALA A 223 18.60 -4.86 5.10
CA ALA A 223 19.08 -6.00 4.31
C ALA A 223 17.97 -7.04 4.07
N ASP A 224 17.06 -7.18 5.04
CA ASP A 224 15.97 -8.12 4.97
C ASP A 224 15.03 -7.74 3.80
N ILE A 225 14.61 -6.48 3.66
CA ILE A 225 13.73 -5.97 2.60
C ILE A 225 14.47 -5.46 1.36
N PHE A 226 15.79 -5.59 1.28
CA PHE A 226 16.59 -5.03 0.18
C PHE A 226 16.09 -5.50 -1.19
N ASP A 227 15.84 -6.81 -1.36
CA ASP A 227 15.33 -7.38 -2.61
C ASP A 227 13.92 -6.89 -2.97
N LEU A 228 13.14 -6.48 -1.96
CA LEU A 228 11.80 -5.92 -2.17
C LEU A 228 11.86 -4.46 -2.63
N ILE A 229 12.90 -3.72 -2.21
CA ILE A 229 13.12 -2.29 -2.51
C ILE A 229 13.95 -2.12 -3.80
N SER A 230 14.85 -3.06 -4.12
CA SER A 230 15.79 -2.94 -5.25
C SER A 230 15.09 -2.95 -6.62
N MET A 231 13.92 -3.59 -6.72
CA MET A 231 13.09 -3.58 -7.93
C MET A 231 12.49 -2.21 -8.27
N ALA A 232 12.52 -1.23 -7.36
CA ALA A 232 11.89 0.08 -7.53
C ALA A 232 12.81 1.18 -8.10
N GLN A 233 14.11 0.91 -8.26
CA GLN A 233 15.16 1.94 -8.49
C GLN A 233 15.14 3.02 -7.35
N PRO A 234 16.20 3.79 -7.10
CA PRO A 234 16.66 4.09 -5.73
C PRO A 234 15.85 5.17 -5.02
N HIS A 235 14.85 4.87 -4.17
CA HIS A 235 14.01 5.98 -3.64
C HIS A 235 13.54 5.96 -2.17
N SER A 236 13.41 4.84 -1.47
CA SER A 236 12.95 4.70 -0.06
C SER A 236 11.51 4.21 0.12
N VAL A 237 11.28 3.43 1.18
CA VAL A 237 9.96 2.92 1.59
C VAL A 237 9.72 3.19 3.08
N ALA A 238 8.46 3.40 3.44
CA ALA A 238 8.05 3.46 4.84
C ALA A 238 7.86 2.06 5.39
N ARG A 239 8.50 1.78 6.53
CA ARG A 239 8.35 0.56 7.30
C ARG A 239 7.40 0.79 8.44
N SER A 240 6.52 -0.18 8.66
CA SER A 240 5.59 -0.16 9.77
C SER A 240 5.53 -1.51 10.47
N GLY A 241 5.57 -1.46 11.80
CA GLY A 241 5.25 -2.60 12.65
C GLY A 241 3.76 -2.79 12.89
N ASN A 242 2.91 -1.88 12.39
CA ASN A 242 1.46 -1.92 12.56
C ASN A 242 0.81 -2.95 11.62
N TYR A 243 1.18 -4.22 11.78
CA TYR A 243 0.65 -5.32 10.98
C TYR A 243 0.80 -6.64 11.72
N GLU A 244 -0.33 -7.31 11.89
CA GLU A 244 -0.35 -8.69 12.37
C GLU A 244 -0.17 -9.63 11.20
N CYS A 245 0.86 -10.47 11.29
CA CYS A 245 1.21 -11.44 10.26
C CYS A 245 0.21 -12.60 10.22
N PRO A 246 -0.70 -12.63 9.24
CA PRO A 246 -1.70 -13.69 9.11
C PRO A 246 -1.08 -14.93 8.44
N ILE A 247 -1.62 -16.08 8.82
CA ILE A 247 -1.26 -17.37 8.23
C ILE A 247 -2.46 -17.82 7.40
N LEU A 248 -2.29 -17.93 6.09
CA LEU A 248 -3.31 -18.49 5.23
C LEU A 248 -3.20 -20.01 5.17
N THR A 249 -4.34 -20.67 5.31
CA THR A 249 -4.49 -22.12 5.09
C THR A 249 -5.13 -22.39 3.73
N PRO A 250 -4.97 -23.59 3.16
CA PRO A 250 -5.56 -23.93 1.88
C PRO A 250 -7.08 -24.02 2.06
N PRO A 251 -7.88 -23.74 1.02
CA PRO A 251 -9.25 -24.23 0.99
C PRO A 251 -9.28 -25.75 1.15
N ALA A 252 -10.30 -26.27 1.83
CA ALA A 252 -10.56 -27.71 1.82
C ALA A 252 -10.88 -28.15 0.38
N LYS A 253 -10.61 -29.43 0.07
CA LYS A 253 -10.87 -29.97 -1.28
C LYS A 253 -12.30 -29.66 -1.74
N ARG A 254 -12.41 -29.08 -2.94
CA ARG A 254 -13.68 -28.71 -3.59
C ARG A 254 -14.48 -27.62 -2.88
N GLN A 255 -13.85 -26.85 -1.99
CA GLN A 255 -14.44 -25.65 -1.42
C GLN A 255 -13.77 -24.40 -2.01
N SER A 256 -14.57 -23.37 -2.23
CA SER A 256 -14.06 -22.03 -2.51
C SER A 256 -13.73 -21.34 -1.18
N LYS A 257 -12.67 -20.53 -1.16
CA LYS A 257 -12.30 -19.73 0.02
C LYS A 257 -12.18 -18.27 -0.38
N ILE A 258 -12.80 -17.38 0.40
CA ILE A 258 -12.69 -15.94 0.19
C ILE A 258 -11.81 -15.36 1.28
N ILE A 259 -10.69 -14.79 0.86
CA ILE A 259 -9.78 -14.09 1.74
C ILE A 259 -10.10 -12.60 1.60
N THR A 260 -10.63 -12.01 2.67
CA THR A 260 -10.97 -10.59 2.68
C THR A 260 -9.87 -9.81 3.38
N THR A 261 -9.21 -8.91 2.65
CA THR A 261 -8.35 -7.89 3.23
C THR A 261 -9.14 -6.60 3.41
N TYR A 262 -9.11 -6.03 4.60
CA TYR A 262 -9.53 -4.67 4.86
C TYR A 262 -8.29 -3.79 4.96
N ILE A 263 -8.21 -2.74 4.13
CA ILE A 263 -7.16 -1.73 4.19
C ILE A 263 -7.83 -0.39 4.45
N THR A 264 -7.67 0.13 5.65
CA THR A 264 -8.23 1.43 6.03
C THR A 264 -7.14 2.45 6.27
N PHE A 265 -7.48 3.72 6.10
CA PHE A 265 -6.56 4.83 6.33
C PHE A 265 -7.23 5.90 7.17
N ASN A 266 -6.67 6.18 8.35
CA ASN A 266 -7.12 7.25 9.20
C ASN A 266 -6.52 8.59 8.73
N SER A 267 -7.33 9.40 8.06
CA SER A 267 -6.93 10.71 7.53
C SER A 267 -7.28 11.88 8.46
N GLU A 268 -7.88 11.63 9.63
CA GLU A 268 -8.25 12.67 10.56
C GLU A 268 -7.01 13.43 11.07
N ASN A 269 -7.03 14.76 10.92
CA ASN A 269 -6.00 15.69 11.37
C ASN A 269 -4.58 15.37 10.88
N ILE A 270 -4.46 14.75 9.70
CA ILE A 270 -3.20 14.21 9.18
C ILE A 270 -2.30 15.26 8.53
N ILE A 271 -2.86 16.39 8.10
CA ILE A 271 -2.10 17.51 7.52
C ILE A 271 -1.84 18.52 8.63
N GLN A 272 -0.59 18.96 8.76
CA GLN A 272 -0.16 19.98 9.69
C GLN A 272 0.15 21.27 8.92
N HIS A 273 -0.36 22.39 9.42
CA HIS A 273 -0.16 23.73 8.86
C HIS A 273 0.71 24.54 9.81
N TYR A 274 1.82 25.05 9.29
CA TYR A 274 2.79 25.86 10.01
C TYR A 274 2.96 27.22 9.33
N ALA A 275 3.28 28.25 10.12
CA ALA A 275 3.72 29.53 9.60
C ALA A 275 5.03 29.37 8.81
N GLY A 276 5.25 30.29 7.88
CA GLY A 276 6.44 30.33 7.05
C GLY A 276 7.70 30.81 7.76
N TYR A 277 8.68 31.24 6.97
CA TYR A 277 10.00 31.69 7.43
C TYR A 277 9.91 32.98 8.27
N ASP A 278 8.98 33.88 7.94
CA ASP A 278 8.77 35.11 8.70
C ASP A 278 7.98 34.91 10.01
N ASN A 279 7.51 33.68 10.25
CA ASN A 279 6.70 33.27 11.38
C ASN A 279 5.36 34.05 11.50
N ILE A 280 4.83 34.55 10.39
CA ILE A 280 3.54 35.20 10.32
C ILE A 280 2.55 34.19 9.75
N ALA A 281 1.47 33.89 10.48
CA ALA A 281 0.46 32.97 10.00
C ALA A 281 -0.33 33.53 8.81
N TYR A 282 -0.75 32.63 7.92
CA TYR A 282 -1.58 32.94 6.75
C TYR A 282 -0.86 33.79 5.70
N THR A 283 0.44 33.56 5.49
CA THR A 283 1.26 34.19 4.44
C THR A 283 1.67 33.20 3.35
N SER A 284 2.16 33.73 2.23
CA SER A 284 2.50 32.92 1.03
C SER A 284 3.54 31.82 1.26
N ASP A 285 4.31 31.91 2.35
CA ASP A 285 5.36 30.99 2.73
C ASP A 285 4.94 30.00 3.83
N ASP A 286 3.66 29.97 4.21
CA ASP A 286 3.10 28.93 5.08
C ASP A 286 3.35 27.52 4.51
N MET A 287 3.54 26.56 5.40
CA MET A 287 3.94 25.20 5.08
C MET A 287 2.84 24.20 5.44
N PHE A 288 2.58 23.26 4.52
CA PHE A 288 1.63 22.16 4.70
C PHE A 288 2.40 20.85 4.58
N VAL A 289 2.37 20.04 5.64
CA VAL A 289 3.10 18.77 5.70
C VAL A 289 2.22 17.64 6.23
N LEU A 290 2.56 16.40 5.90
CA LEU A 290 1.96 15.24 6.55
C LEU A 290 2.56 15.06 7.95
N GLU A 291 1.72 14.62 8.88
CA GLU A 291 2.14 14.22 10.22
C GLU A 291 3.29 13.20 10.17
N PRO A 292 4.25 13.29 11.10
CA PRO A 292 5.24 12.24 11.29
C PRO A 292 4.63 10.84 11.35
N LYS A 293 5.21 9.91 10.60
CA LYS A 293 4.75 8.51 10.53
C LYS A 293 3.29 8.35 10.11
N PHE A 294 2.79 9.23 9.23
CA PHE A 294 1.43 9.12 8.68
C PHE A 294 1.10 7.72 8.12
N TRP A 295 2.08 6.94 7.69
CA TRP A 295 1.87 5.56 7.21
C TRP A 295 1.45 4.58 8.32
N ASP A 296 1.67 4.88 9.59
CA ASP A 296 1.13 4.08 10.69
C ASP A 296 -0.39 4.29 10.87
N ARG A 297 -0.97 5.28 10.17
CA ARG A 297 -2.42 5.50 10.08
C ARG A 297 -3.12 4.49 9.17
N PHE A 298 -2.39 3.62 8.48
CA PHE A 298 -2.98 2.46 7.83
C PHE A 298 -3.34 1.40 8.87
N ASP A 299 -4.52 0.82 8.75
CA ASP A 299 -4.95 -0.34 9.52
C ASP A 299 -5.41 -1.46 8.60
N ILE A 300 -4.85 -2.64 8.81
CA ILE A 300 -4.93 -3.79 7.92
C ILE A 300 -5.45 -4.99 8.70
N ILE A 301 -6.58 -5.54 8.25
CA ILE A 301 -7.17 -6.76 8.78
C ILE A 301 -7.31 -7.77 7.65
N ILE A 302 -6.98 -9.04 7.92
CA ILE A 302 -7.21 -10.14 6.99
C ILE A 302 -8.11 -11.16 7.62
N GLU A 303 -9.23 -11.44 6.97
CA GLU A 303 -10.17 -12.49 7.31
C GLU A 303 -10.14 -13.60 6.28
N GLN A 304 -10.37 -14.83 6.75
CA GLN A 304 -10.37 -16.03 5.92
C GLN A 304 -11.66 -16.79 6.18
N ASN A 305 -12.60 -16.71 5.22
CA ASN A 305 -13.91 -17.33 5.31
C ASN A 305 -14.08 -18.45 4.28
#